data_AF-A0A1M6UVK3-F1
#
_entry.id   AF-A0A1M6UVK3-F1
#
_cell.length_a   1.000
_cell.length_b   1.000
_cell.length_c   1.000
_cell.angle_alpha   90.00
_cell.angle_beta   90.00
_cell.angle_gamma   90.00
#
_symmetry.space_group_name_H-M   'P 1'
#
loop_
_entity.id
_entity.type
_entity.pdbx_description
1 polymer ?
#
loop_
_entity_poly.entity_id
_entity_poly.type
_entity_poly.pdbx_seq_one_letter_code
_entity_poly.pdbx_strand_id
1 'polypeptide(L)'
;MKEYVWPYQHISELVFMSKIVIAENILQKYGAECIGISYEDIWNIQDGASTYKKRIWKWRNQYVRVDRVLFPEKPFLVLEFSQQEDGPYEDADPFPYDLPTIEFEKEIRCSLGIDKS
;
A
#
# COMPACT_ATOMS: atom_id res chain seq x y z
N MET A 1 7.39 -6.85 -23.69
CA MET A 1 6.94 -6.57 -22.32
C MET A 1 8.18 -6.72 -21.45
N LYS A 2 8.74 -5.62 -20.93
CA LYS A 2 9.85 -5.70 -19.97
C LYS A 2 9.23 -5.97 -18.61
N GLU A 3 9.66 -7.07 -18.01
CA GLU A 3 9.31 -7.47 -16.65
C GLU A 3 9.78 -6.38 -15.68
N TYR A 4 8.98 -6.06 -14.66
CA TYR A 4 9.45 -5.17 -13.60
C TYR A 4 10.66 -5.78 -12.93
N VAL A 5 11.68 -4.95 -12.75
CA VAL A 5 12.89 -5.32 -12.03
C VAL A 5 12.89 -4.52 -10.75
N TRP A 6 12.90 -5.23 -9.62
CA TRP A 6 13.03 -4.61 -8.31
C TRP A 6 14.30 -3.73 -8.26
N PRO A 7 14.18 -2.40 -8.03
CA PRO A 7 15.28 -1.48 -8.30
C PRO A 7 16.34 -1.44 -7.20
N TYR A 8 16.13 -2.12 -6.07
CA TYR A 8 17.02 -2.05 -4.92
C TYR A 8 17.88 -3.30 -4.79
N GLN A 9 19.19 -3.13 -4.71
CA GLN A 9 20.15 -4.24 -4.57
C GLN A 9 20.19 -4.81 -3.14
N HIS A 10 19.93 -3.97 -2.13
CA HIS A 10 20.10 -4.31 -0.71
C HIS A 10 18.78 -4.49 0.05
N ILE A 11 17.66 -4.30 -0.63
CA ILE A 11 16.33 -4.49 -0.06
C ILE A 11 15.70 -5.66 -0.79
N SER A 12 15.22 -6.66 -0.08
CA SER A 12 14.55 -7.81 -0.69
C SER A 12 13.13 -7.44 -1.07
N GLU A 13 12.75 -7.65 -2.35
CA GLU A 13 11.37 -7.48 -2.81
C GLU A 13 10.41 -8.33 -1.98
N LEU A 14 10.77 -9.60 -1.70
CA LEU A 14 9.94 -10.51 -0.92
C LEU A 14 9.67 -9.97 0.49
N VAL A 15 10.70 -9.40 1.13
CA VAL A 15 10.56 -8.80 2.47
C VAL A 15 9.65 -7.58 2.39
N PHE A 16 9.83 -6.71 1.40
CA PHE A 16 8.97 -5.55 1.22
C PHE A 16 7.51 -5.96 0.97
N MET A 17 7.26 -6.92 0.08
CA MET A 17 5.92 -7.43 -0.21
C MET A 17 5.26 -8.09 1.02
N SER A 18 6.04 -8.72 1.91
CA SER A 18 5.51 -9.23 3.18
C SER A 18 4.97 -8.14 4.09
N LYS A 19 5.51 -6.91 4.00
CA LYS A 19 5.02 -5.76 4.78
C LYS A 19 3.69 -5.23 4.26
N ILE A 20 3.41 -5.36 2.96
CA ILE A 20 2.08 -5.08 2.41
C ILE A 20 1.05 -6.00 3.07
N VAL A 21 1.34 -7.30 3.14
CA VAL A 21 0.45 -8.28 3.79
C VAL A 21 0.24 -7.96 5.28
N ILE A 22 1.30 -7.52 5.97
CA ILE A 22 1.19 -7.08 7.37
C ILE A 22 0.30 -5.85 7.50
N ALA A 23 0.45 -4.86 6.62
CA ALA A 23 -0.42 -3.68 6.60
C ALA A 23 -1.88 -4.05 6.36
N GLU A 24 -2.15 -4.95 5.41
CA GLU A 24 -3.49 -5.48 5.14
C GLU A 24 -4.09 -6.20 6.36
N ASN A 25 -3.31 -7.02 7.07
CA ASN A 25 -3.77 -7.66 8.32
C ASN A 25 -4.13 -6.62 9.40
N ILE A 26 -3.41 -5.49 9.45
CA ILE A 26 -3.71 -4.40 10.37
C ILE A 26 -4.98 -3.66 9.93
N LEU A 27 -5.19 -3.43 8.62
CA LEU A 27 -6.47 -2.90 8.11
C LEU A 27 -7.63 -3.79 8.58
N GLN A 28 -7.50 -5.11 8.42
CA GLN A 28 -8.50 -6.07 8.88
C GLN A 28 -8.73 -6.00 10.39
N LYS A 29 -7.66 -5.93 11.20
CA LYS A 29 -7.72 -5.73 12.65
C LYS A 29 -8.55 -4.51 13.04
N TYR A 30 -8.51 -3.44 12.23
CA TYR A 30 -9.26 -2.20 12.44
C TYR A 30 -10.61 -2.14 11.71
N GLY A 31 -11.14 -3.29 11.31
CA GLY A 31 -12.49 -3.43 10.78
C GLY A 31 -12.62 -3.12 9.29
N ALA A 32 -11.50 -3.13 8.54
CA ALA A 32 -11.58 -3.11 7.09
C ALA A 32 -11.90 -4.51 6.54
N GLU A 33 -12.72 -4.58 5.50
CA GLU A 33 -13.09 -5.83 4.84
C GLU A 33 -12.50 -5.90 3.43
N CYS A 34 -11.82 -6.99 3.09
CA CYS A 34 -11.31 -7.19 1.74
C CYS A 34 -12.48 -7.54 0.80
N ILE A 35 -12.78 -6.66 -0.15
CA ILE A 35 -13.94 -6.79 -1.05
C ILE A 35 -13.56 -7.19 -2.47
N GLY A 36 -12.29 -7.08 -2.85
CA GLY A 36 -11.86 -7.37 -4.22
C GLY A 36 -10.38 -7.17 -4.45
N ILE A 37 -9.99 -7.31 -5.71
CA ILE A 37 -8.64 -7.07 -6.20
C ILE A 37 -8.74 -6.14 -7.40
N SER A 38 -7.99 -5.03 -7.37
CA SER A 38 -7.78 -4.19 -8.54
C SER A 38 -6.61 -4.73 -9.37
N TYR A 39 -6.78 -4.65 -10.70
CA TYR A 39 -5.80 -5.07 -11.69
C TYR A 39 -5.14 -3.89 -12.41
N GLU A 40 -5.51 -2.65 -12.06
CA GLU A 40 -5.44 -1.52 -13.00
C GLU A 40 -4.21 -0.62 -12.90
N ASP A 41 -3.31 -0.79 -11.93
CA ASP A 41 -2.16 0.11 -11.84
C ASP A 41 -1.03 -0.35 -12.76
N ILE A 42 -1.24 -0.12 -14.06
CA ILE A 42 -0.16 -0.04 -15.05
C ILE A 42 0.61 1.25 -14.72
N TRP A 43 1.58 1.14 -13.81
CA TRP A 43 2.59 2.17 -13.67
C TRP A 43 3.35 2.26 -15.00
N ASN A 44 3.13 3.33 -15.75
CA ASN A 44 4.00 3.71 -16.87
C ASN A 44 5.33 4.20 -16.29
N ILE A 45 6.11 3.29 -15.72
CA ILE A 45 7.53 3.52 -15.53
C ILE A 45 8.11 3.58 -16.94
N GLN A 46 8.95 4.58 -17.24
CA GLN A 46 9.52 4.84 -18.58
C GLN A 46 10.18 3.62 -19.25
N ASP A 47 10.33 2.50 -18.54
CA ASP A 47 11.01 1.28 -18.96
C ASP A 47 10.19 -0.03 -18.87
N GLY A 48 8.89 -0.01 -18.56
CA GLY A 48 8.05 -1.23 -18.60
C GLY A 48 6.81 -1.19 -17.69
N ALA A 49 5.79 -1.94 -18.09
CA ALA A 49 4.54 -2.11 -17.34
C ALA A 49 4.60 -3.37 -16.46
N SER A 50 4.38 -3.21 -15.16
CA SER A 50 4.10 -4.33 -14.25
C SER A 50 2.76 -4.17 -13.59
N THR A 51 1.95 -5.23 -13.68
CA THR A 51 0.66 -5.30 -13.01
C THR A 51 0.86 -5.84 -11.59
N TYR A 52 0.68 -4.98 -10.60
CA TYR A 52 0.61 -5.39 -9.21
C TYR A 52 -0.84 -5.50 -8.78
N LYS A 53 -1.22 -6.66 -8.27
CA LYS A 53 -2.55 -6.88 -7.72
C LYS A 53 -2.67 -6.17 -6.39
N LYS A 54 -3.53 -5.16 -6.32
CA LYS A 54 -3.86 -4.49 -5.05
C LYS A 54 -5.17 -5.05 -4.53
N ARG A 55 -5.23 -5.43 -3.25
CA ARG A 55 -6.52 -5.72 -2.62
C ARG A 55 -7.25 -4.42 -2.32
N ILE A 56 -8.55 -4.42 -2.58
CA ILE A 56 -9.43 -3.32 -2.22
C ILE A 56 -10.07 -3.67 -0.88
N TRP A 57 -9.90 -2.77 0.07
CA TRP A 57 -10.45 -2.90 1.42
C TRP A 57 -11.54 -1.86 1.64
N LYS A 58 -12.73 -2.26 2.06
CA LYS A 58 -13.77 -1.33 2.51
C LYS A 58 -13.54 -1.02 3.98
N TRP A 59 -13.37 0.25 4.31
CA TRP A 59 -13.27 0.71 5.69
C TRP A 59 -14.23 1.88 5.92
N ARG A 60 -15.23 1.68 6.78
CA ARG A 60 -16.34 2.63 6.96
C ARG A 60 -16.96 2.99 5.60
N ASN A 61 -17.03 4.28 5.27
CA ASN A 61 -17.62 4.74 4.01
C ASN A 61 -16.60 4.84 2.86
N GLN A 62 -15.34 4.45 3.07
CA GLN A 62 -14.25 4.63 2.11
C GLN A 62 -13.65 3.29 1.65
N TYR A 63 -12.91 3.35 0.56
CA TYR A 63 -12.12 2.25 0.01
C TYR A 63 -10.65 2.55 0.23
N VAL A 64 -9.90 1.54 0.65
CA VAL A 64 -8.49 1.63 1.03
C VAL A 64 -7.70 0.60 0.24
N ARG A 65 -6.53 0.99 -0.25
CA ARG A 65 -5.53 0.10 -0.84
C ARG A 65 -4.21 0.30 -0.11
N VAL A 66 -3.38 -0.72 -0.11
CA VAL A 66 -1.97 -0.60 0.32
C VAL A 66 -1.13 -0.60 -0.95
N ASP A 67 -0.36 0.47 -1.17
CA ASP A 67 0.61 0.53 -2.25
C ASP A 67 2.00 0.92 -1.72
N ARG A 68 2.89 1.22 -2.66
CA ARG A 68 4.29 1.56 -2.45
C ARG A 68 4.66 2.81 -3.22
N VAL A 69 5.53 3.59 -2.61
CA VAL A 69 6.23 4.68 -3.29
C VAL A 69 7.70 4.28 -3.39
N LEU A 70 8.26 4.33 -4.60
CA LEU A 70 9.63 3.92 -4.88
C LEU A 70 10.53 5.15 -5.00
N PHE A 71 11.15 5.57 -3.90
CA PHE A 71 12.20 6.59 -3.93
C PHE A 71 13.55 5.96 -4.29
N PRO A 72 14.50 6.71 -4.88
CA PRO A 72 15.79 6.15 -5.31
C PRO A 72 16.55 5.39 -4.22
N GLU A 73 16.51 5.87 -2.97
CA GLU A 73 17.27 5.27 -1.87
C GLU A 73 16.55 4.08 -1.23
N LYS A 74 15.23 4.17 -1.03
CA LYS A 74 14.43 3.11 -0.41
C LYS A 74 12.93 3.19 -0.74
N PRO A 75 12.20 2.07 -0.71
CA PRO A 75 10.76 2.07 -0.88
C PRO A 75 10.03 2.43 0.42
N PHE A 76 8.81 2.94 0.27
CA PHE A 76 7.89 3.25 1.36
C PHE A 76 6.54 2.61 1.09
N LEU A 77 5.76 2.38 2.14
CA LEU A 77 4.36 2.00 2.01
C LEU A 77 3.48 3.24 2.05
N VAL A 78 2.35 3.17 1.36
CA VAL A 78 1.33 4.21 1.37
C VAL A 78 -0.05 3.57 1.43
N LEU A 79 -0.96 4.18 2.19
CA LEU A 79 -2.38 3.87 2.07
C LEU A 79 -3.01 4.82 1.08
N GLU A 80 -3.75 4.27 0.13
CA GLU A 80 -4.49 5.05 -0.86
C GLU A 80 -5.98 4.97 -0.53
N PHE A 81 -6.70 6.09 -0.62
CA PHE A 81 -8.11 6.19 -0.23
C PHE A 81 -8.99 6.66 -1.38
N SER A 82 -10.20 6.12 -1.48
CA SER A 82 -11.21 6.56 -2.44
C SER A 82 -12.61 6.52 -1.84
N GLN A 83 -13.51 7.37 -2.35
CA GLN A 83 -14.95 7.29 -2.08
C GLN A 83 -15.67 6.26 -2.96
N GLN A 84 -15.05 5.82 -4.06
CA GLN A 84 -15.57 4.84 -5.01
C GLN A 84 -14.62 3.63 -5.13
N GLU A 85 -15.17 2.44 -5.38
CA GLU A 85 -14.36 1.21 -5.47
C GLU A 85 -13.27 1.30 -6.54
N ASP A 86 -13.61 1.89 -7.68
CA ASP A 86 -12.74 2.02 -8.85
C ASP A 86 -11.83 3.26 -8.80
N GLY A 87 -11.96 4.11 -7.77
CA GLY A 87 -11.15 5.32 -7.62
C GLY A 87 -11.87 6.61 -8.04
N PRO A 88 -11.13 7.72 -8.25
CA PRO A 88 -9.68 7.84 -8.09
C PRO A 88 -9.24 7.64 -6.63
N TYR A 89 -8.04 7.09 -6.45
CA TYR A 89 -7.43 6.93 -5.13
C TYR A 89 -6.48 8.10 -4.85
N GLU A 90 -6.52 8.60 -3.63
CA GLU A 90 -5.65 9.64 -3.10
C GLU A 90 -4.69 9.04 -2.07
N ASP A 91 -3.41 9.36 -2.22
CA ASP A 91 -2.35 8.91 -1.33
C ASP A 91 -2.44 9.63 0.03
N ALA A 92 -2.33 8.85 1.11
CA ALA A 92 -1.94 9.38 2.41
C ALA A 92 -0.43 9.61 2.49
N ASP A 93 0.05 10.10 3.64
CA ASP A 93 1.49 10.25 3.85
C ASP A 93 2.19 8.88 3.80
N PRO A 94 3.25 8.72 2.99
CA PRO A 94 4.00 7.47 2.92
C PRO A 94 4.82 7.25 4.19
N PHE A 95 4.97 6.00 4.62
CA PHE A 95 5.69 5.63 5.83
C PHE A 95 6.70 4.48 5.59
N PRO A 96 7.79 4.40 6.38
CA PRO A 96 8.81 3.38 6.18
C PRO A 96 8.28 1.96 6.43
N TYR A 97 8.60 1.02 5.53
CA TYR A 97 8.19 -0.39 5.66
C TYR A 97 8.93 -1.14 6.79
N ASP A 98 10.07 -0.60 7.21
CA ASP A 98 11.04 -1.19 8.13
C ASP A 98 10.87 -0.71 9.59
N LEU A 99 9.77 -0.02 9.88
CA LEU A 99 9.44 0.39 11.24
C LEU A 99 9.24 -0.82 12.19
N PRO A 100 9.51 -0.65 13.50
CA PRO A 100 9.08 -1.60 14.53
C PRO A 100 7.56 -1.77 14.52
N THR A 101 7.06 -2.96 14.88
CA THR A 101 5.63 -3.33 14.78
C THR A 101 4.68 -2.30 15.39
N ILE A 102 5.04 -1.73 16.56
CA ILE A 102 4.21 -0.75 17.26
C ILE A 102 4.09 0.55 16.46
N GLU A 103 5.19 1.08 15.95
CA GLU A 103 5.18 2.31 15.13
C GLU A 103 4.56 2.04 13.76
N PHE A 104 4.79 0.87 13.17
CA PHE A 104 4.17 0.47 11.90
C PHE A 104 2.63 0.44 12.00
N GLU A 105 2.09 -0.15 13.08
CA GLU A 105 0.65 -0.17 13.33
C GLU A 105 0.11 1.24 13.58
N LYS A 106 0.87 2.09 14.27
CA LYS A 106 0.52 3.49 14.52
C LYS A 106 0.42 4.31 13.23
N GLU A 107 1.35 4.17 12.28
CA GLU A 107 1.27 4.85 10.98
C GLU A 107 -0.01 4.51 10.22
N ILE A 108 -0.42 3.23 10.27
CA ILE A 108 -1.69 2.78 9.67
C ILE A 108 -2.88 3.40 10.39
N ARG A 109 -2.90 3.42 11.73
CA ARG A 109 -3.97 4.07 12.50
C ARG A 109 -4.06 5.58 12.23
N CYS A 110 -2.92 6.26 12.14
CA CYS A 110 -2.84 7.67 11.80
C CYS A 110 -3.39 7.93 10.39
N SER A 111 -3.04 7.09 9.42
CA SER A 111 -3.54 7.15 8.04
C SER A 111 -5.05 6.91 7.97
N LEU A 112 -5.57 5.94 8.74
CA LEU A 112 -7.01 5.72 8.90
C LEU A 112 -7.71 6.83 9.69
N GLY A 113 -6.99 7.77 10.30
CA GLY A 113 -7.58 8.81 11.15
C GLY A 113 -8.21 8.26 12.44
N ILE A 114 -7.78 7.09 12.91
CA ILE A 114 -8.24 6.51 14.19
C ILE A 114 -7.67 7.30 15.37
N ASP A 115 -6.43 7.77 15.23
CA ASP A 115 -5.70 8.50 16.27
C ASP A 115 -5.88 10.03 16.20
N LYS A 116 -6.72 10.53 15.28
CA LYS A 116 -7.09 11.95 15.20
C LYS A 116 -8.35 12.16 16.05
N SER A 117 -8.17 12.62 17.28
CA SER A 117 -9.22 13.09 18.20
C SER A 117 -9.32 14.60 18.25
#